data_AF-A0A1T5L8P4-F1
#
_entry.id   AF-A0A1T5L8P4-F1
#
_cell.length_a   1.000
_cell.length_b   1.000
_cell.length_c   1.000
_cell.angle_alpha   90.00
_cell.angle_beta   90.00
_cell.angle_gamma   90.00
#
_symmetry.space_group_name_H-M   'P 1'
#
loop_
_entity.id
_entity.type
_entity.pdbx_description
1 polymer ?
#
loop_
_entity_poly.entity_id
_entity_poly.type
_entity_poly.pdbx_seq_one_letter_code
_entity_poly.pdbx_strand_id
1 'polypeptide(L)'
;MRILITLFLIAIMCATTCAQSSRKKKKAASEAQSNSPTTLEPGEPYYPKKDYGPKKSRKNRKKSSGPTYESQDEYEARMREGVKTIRRNERMLMKPQYTNPMYFGHKRPPKKRPPGKMKYCKVCGMRH
;
A
#
# COMPACT_ATOMS: atom_id res chain seq x y z
N MET A 1 -38.96 5.27 -40.60
CA MET A 1 -39.41 4.98 -39.21
C MET A 1 -38.97 3.62 -38.70
N ARG A 2 -39.25 2.50 -39.39
CA ARG A 2 -38.84 1.15 -38.94
C ARG A 2 -37.32 0.98 -38.74
N ILE A 3 -36.50 1.53 -39.65
CA ILE A 3 -35.03 1.46 -39.57
C ILE A 3 -34.47 2.27 -38.37
N LEU A 4 -35.10 3.39 -38.03
CA LEU A 4 -34.68 4.20 -36.88
C LEU A 4 -35.01 3.50 -35.56
N ILE A 5 -36.14 2.79 -35.49
CA ILE A 5 -36.54 2.01 -34.32
C ILE A 5 -35.59 0.82 -34.10
N THR A 6 -35.16 0.14 -35.18
CA THR A 6 -34.20 -0.98 -35.04
C THR A 6 -32.83 -0.50 -34.59
N LEU A 7 -32.35 0.64 -35.08
CA LEU A 7 -31.08 1.23 -34.63
C LEU A 7 -31.15 1.67 -33.15
N PHE A 8 -32.29 2.20 -32.72
CA PHE A 8 -32.48 2.62 -31.33
C PHE A 8 -32.48 1.41 -30.36
N LEU A 9 -33.09 0.29 -30.75
CA LEU A 9 -33.09 -0.94 -29.93
C LEU A 9 -31.70 -1.57 -29.80
N ILE A 10 -30.88 -1.54 -30.86
CA ILE A 10 -29.50 -2.05 -30.83
C ILE A 10 -28.62 -1.21 -29.89
N ALA A 11 -28.78 0.11 -29.90
CA ALA A 11 -28.02 1.00 -29.02
C ALA A 11 -28.30 0.75 -27.53
N ILE A 12 -29.56 0.47 -27.16
CA ILE A 12 -29.96 0.17 -25.78
C ILE A 12 -29.36 -1.16 -25.29
N MET A 13 -29.30 -2.17 -26.17
CA MET A 13 -28.70 -3.48 -25.83
C MET A 13 -27.18 -3.38 -25.62
N CYS A 14 -26.46 -2.57 -26.40
CA CYS A 14 -25.02 -2.36 -26.19
C CYS A 14 -24.72 -1.61 -24.86
N ALA A 15 -25.57 -0.68 -24.43
CA ALA A 15 -25.32 0.09 -23.22
C ALA A 15 -25.44 -0.73 -21.92
N THR A 16 -26.31 -1.74 -21.89
CA THR A 16 -26.56 -2.55 -20.67
C THR A 16 -25.46 -3.57 -20.39
N THR A 17 -24.78 -4.09 -21.40
CA THR A 17 -23.69 -5.08 -21.24
C THR A 17 -22.42 -4.47 -20.64
N CYS A 18 -22.09 -3.24 -20.99
CA CYS A 18 -20.94 -2.51 -20.43
C CYS A 18 -21.11 -2.19 -18.92
N ALA A 19 -22.33 -2.02 -18.43
CA ALA A 19 -22.61 -1.65 -17.03
C ALA A 19 -22.47 -2.82 -16.03
N GLN A 20 -22.61 -4.07 -16.46
CA GLN A 20 -22.52 -5.24 -15.57
C GLN A 20 -21.08 -5.66 -15.24
N SER A 21 -20.11 -5.35 -16.09
CA SER A 21 -18.70 -5.75 -15.89
C SER A 21 -18.02 -5.00 -14.74
N SER A 22 -18.42 -3.75 -14.47
CA SER A 22 -17.85 -2.91 -13.41
C SER A 22 -18.37 -3.28 -12.00
N ARG A 23 -19.56 -3.89 -11.91
CA ARG A 23 -20.16 -4.30 -10.62
C ARG A 23 -19.55 -5.59 -10.06
N LYS A 24 -19.16 -6.55 -10.92
CA LYS A 24 -18.50 -7.80 -10.46
C LYS A 24 -17.15 -7.53 -9.76
N LYS A 25 -16.42 -6.50 -10.18
CA LYS A 25 -15.14 -6.10 -9.56
C LYS A 25 -15.32 -5.46 -8.17
N LYS A 26 -16.43 -4.75 -7.93
CA LYS A 26 -16.76 -4.18 -6.61
C LYS A 26 -17.26 -5.23 -5.61
N LYS A 27 -18.05 -6.22 -6.07
CA LYS A 27 -18.60 -7.26 -5.19
C LYS A 27 -17.51 -8.21 -4.65
N ALA A 28 -16.54 -8.59 -5.49
CA ALA A 28 -15.38 -9.38 -5.06
C ALA A 28 -14.43 -8.64 -4.10
N ALA A 29 -14.43 -7.30 -4.12
CA ALA A 29 -13.62 -6.48 -3.20
C ALA A 29 -14.33 -6.25 -1.85
N SER A 30 -15.67 -6.25 -1.80
CA SER A 30 -16.43 -6.04 -0.57
C SER A 30 -16.62 -7.30 0.29
N GLU A 31 -16.65 -8.50 -0.32
CA GLU A 31 -16.75 -9.77 0.43
C GLU A 31 -15.45 -10.17 1.14
N ALA A 32 -14.31 -9.57 0.78
CA ALA A 32 -13.02 -9.87 1.42
C ALA A 32 -12.80 -9.15 2.77
N GLN A 33 -13.75 -8.32 3.25
CA GLN A 33 -13.53 -7.41 4.39
C GLN A 33 -14.48 -7.60 5.58
N SER A 34 -15.25 -8.70 5.68
CA SER A 34 -16.26 -8.87 6.76
C SER A 34 -15.88 -9.82 7.91
N ASN A 35 -14.65 -10.33 7.99
CA ASN A 35 -14.25 -11.25 9.07
C ASN A 35 -13.20 -10.59 9.98
N SER A 36 -13.63 -9.71 10.89
CA SER A 36 -12.83 -9.31 12.05
C SER A 36 -13.24 -10.15 13.26
N PRO A 37 -12.35 -10.97 13.85
CA PRO A 37 -12.72 -11.86 14.95
C PRO A 37 -13.00 -11.09 16.24
N THR A 38 -14.15 -11.39 16.85
CA THR A 38 -14.55 -10.99 18.20
C THR A 38 -13.61 -11.65 19.22
N THR A 39 -13.12 -10.89 20.20
CA THR A 39 -12.04 -11.22 21.14
C THR A 39 -12.36 -12.33 22.17
N LEU A 40 -13.44 -13.10 22.00
CA LEU A 40 -13.94 -14.05 23.00
C LEU A 40 -13.74 -15.52 22.64
N GLU A 41 -13.30 -15.85 21.43
CA GLU A 41 -12.88 -17.22 21.11
C GLU A 41 -11.40 -17.27 20.76
N PRO A 42 -10.63 -18.29 21.21
CA PRO A 42 -9.28 -18.54 20.75
C PRO A 42 -9.35 -19.07 19.32
N GLY A 43 -9.77 -18.22 18.39
CA GLY A 43 -9.73 -18.49 16.96
C GLY A 43 -8.28 -18.56 16.49
N GLU A 44 -7.97 -19.55 15.66
CA GLU A 44 -6.65 -19.72 15.08
C GLU A 44 -6.12 -18.39 14.53
N PRO A 45 -4.85 -18.03 14.79
CA PRO A 45 -4.30 -16.77 14.32
C PRO A 45 -4.48 -16.65 12.81
N TYR A 46 -5.25 -15.66 12.39
CA TYR A 46 -5.52 -15.40 10.98
C TYR A 46 -4.21 -14.98 10.29
N TYR A 47 -3.58 -15.93 9.61
CA TYR A 47 -2.47 -15.65 8.72
C TYR A 47 -3.01 -15.47 7.30
N PRO A 48 -2.80 -14.31 6.64
CA PRO A 48 -3.22 -14.13 5.26
C PRO A 48 -2.47 -15.14 4.40
N LYS A 49 -3.20 -16.06 3.75
CA LYS A 49 -2.64 -16.99 2.76
C LYS A 49 -1.99 -16.16 1.65
N LYS A 50 -0.65 -16.19 1.58
CA LYS A 50 0.10 -15.56 0.50
C LYS A 50 -0.02 -16.46 -0.72
N ASP A 51 -0.61 -15.96 -1.80
CA ASP A 51 -0.60 -16.66 -3.07
C ASP A 51 0.83 -16.64 -3.64
N TYR A 52 1.54 -17.77 -3.53
CA TYR A 52 2.88 -17.98 -4.08
C TYR A 52 2.87 -18.23 -5.60
N GLY A 53 1.77 -17.92 -6.28
CA GLY A 53 1.65 -18.08 -7.73
C GLY A 53 2.67 -17.19 -8.48
N PRO A 54 3.19 -17.66 -9.63
CA PRO A 54 4.08 -16.85 -10.45
C PRO A 54 3.36 -15.57 -10.89
N LYS A 55 3.82 -14.43 -10.38
CA LYS A 55 3.30 -13.11 -10.79
C LYS A 55 3.61 -12.93 -12.27
N LYS A 56 2.58 -12.64 -13.08
CA LYS A 56 2.74 -12.31 -14.51
C LYS A 56 3.83 -11.25 -14.63
N SER A 57 4.89 -11.54 -15.39
CA SER A 57 6.00 -10.63 -15.56
C SER A 57 5.48 -9.29 -16.10
N ARG A 58 5.92 -8.18 -15.50
CA ARG A 58 5.60 -6.84 -16.00
C ARG A 58 6.11 -6.73 -17.43
N LYS A 59 5.19 -6.81 -18.41
CA LYS A 59 5.44 -6.78 -19.86
C LYS A 59 6.15 -5.51 -20.37
N ASN A 60 6.42 -4.52 -19.51
CA ASN A 60 6.98 -3.22 -19.87
C ASN A 60 8.41 -3.03 -19.39
N ARG A 61 9.25 -4.07 -19.43
CA ARG A 61 10.70 -3.86 -19.36
C ARG A 61 11.11 -3.37 -20.75
N LYS A 62 11.30 -2.06 -20.94
CA LYS A 62 11.86 -1.51 -22.18
C LYS A 62 13.12 -2.32 -22.49
N LYS A 63 13.19 -2.97 -23.65
CA LYS A 63 14.42 -3.59 -24.14
C LYS A 63 15.46 -2.48 -24.17
N SER A 64 16.61 -2.69 -23.53
CA SER A 64 17.72 -1.75 -23.68
C SER A 64 18.07 -1.70 -25.16
N SER A 65 17.94 -0.53 -25.81
CA SER A 65 18.73 -0.30 -27.01
C SER A 65 20.19 -0.50 -26.58
N GLY A 66 21.00 -1.16 -27.38
CA GLY A 66 22.39 -1.43 -27.05
C GLY A 66 23.21 -0.16 -26.75
N PRO A 67 24.52 -0.29 -26.51
CA PRO A 67 25.39 0.85 -26.27
C PRO A 67 25.21 1.90 -27.37
N THR A 68 24.67 3.06 -26.99
CA THR A 68 24.55 4.23 -27.85
C THR A 68 25.69 5.19 -27.52
N TYR A 69 25.99 6.16 -28.36
CA TYR A 69 27.06 7.14 -28.12
C TYR A 69 26.98 7.80 -26.74
N GLU A 70 25.77 8.08 -26.25
CA GLU A 70 25.50 8.70 -24.94
C GLU A 70 25.52 7.70 -23.76
N SER A 71 25.76 6.41 -24.01
CA SER A 71 25.64 5.36 -22.98
C SER A 71 26.67 5.47 -21.85
N GLN A 72 27.83 6.08 -22.13
CA GLN A 72 28.85 6.37 -21.12
C GLN A 72 28.39 7.50 -20.21
N ASP A 73 27.92 8.61 -20.79
CA ASP A 73 27.39 9.75 -20.04
C ASP A 73 26.18 9.37 -19.17
N GLU A 74 25.27 8.55 -19.70
CA GLU A 74 24.13 8.01 -18.95
C GLU A 74 24.56 7.10 -17.79
N TYR A 75 25.62 6.32 -17.99
CA TYR A 75 26.19 5.49 -16.93
C TYR A 75 26.79 6.36 -15.82
N GLU A 76 27.62 7.33 -16.18
CA GLU A 76 28.22 8.25 -15.23
C GLU A 76 27.18 9.07 -14.47
N ALA A 77 26.14 9.54 -15.14
CA ALA A 77 25.01 10.23 -14.53
C ALA A 77 24.31 9.36 -13.48
N ARG A 78 24.00 8.10 -13.81
CA ARG A 78 23.40 7.14 -12.86
C ARG A 78 24.32 6.86 -11.68
N MET A 79 25.62 6.72 -11.91
CA MET A 79 26.59 6.52 -10.83
C MET A 79 26.63 7.73 -9.88
N ARG A 80 26.66 8.94 -10.45
CA ARG A 80 26.64 10.21 -9.69
C ARG A 80 25.36 10.37 -8.88
N GLU A 81 24.21 10.03 -9.46
CA GLU A 81 22.92 10.00 -8.76
C GLU A 81 22.91 8.97 -7.63
N GLY A 82 23.40 7.76 -7.88
CA GLY A 82 23.57 6.70 -6.89
C GLY A 82 24.34 7.20 -5.66
N VAL A 83 25.53 7.77 -5.87
CA VAL A 83 26.34 8.34 -4.78
C VAL A 83 25.61 9.46 -4.04
N LYS A 84 24.92 10.35 -4.77
CA LYS A 84 24.15 11.45 -4.16
C LYS A 84 23.00 10.93 -3.29
N THR A 85 22.30 9.89 -3.73
CA THR A 85 21.20 9.28 -2.95
C THR A 85 21.73 8.56 -1.71
N ILE A 86 22.82 7.80 -1.82
CA ILE A 86 23.47 7.14 -0.68
C ILE A 86 23.85 8.19 0.38
N ARG A 87 24.57 9.24 -0.01
CA ARG A 87 24.95 10.35 0.90
C ARG A 87 23.77 11.07 1.53
N ARG A 88 22.62 11.15 0.83
CA ARG A 88 21.39 11.73 1.38
C ARG A 88 20.76 10.79 2.40
N ASN A 89 20.74 9.50 2.12
CA ASN A 89 20.17 8.47 2.99
C ASN A 89 20.99 8.31 4.27
N GLU A 90 22.33 8.30 4.17
CA GLU A 90 23.22 8.29 5.34
C GLU A 90 22.97 9.49 6.26
N ARG A 91 22.86 10.69 5.69
CA ARG A 91 22.50 11.90 6.45
C ARG A 91 21.13 11.82 7.12
N MET A 92 20.16 11.16 6.49
CA MET A 92 18.84 10.93 7.08
C MET A 92 18.91 9.92 8.22
N LEU A 93 19.67 8.84 8.06
CA LEU A 93 19.85 7.78 9.05
C LEU A 93 20.54 8.28 10.33
N MET A 94 21.46 9.23 10.19
CA MET A 94 22.15 9.86 11.33
C MET A 94 21.26 10.77 12.19
N LYS A 95 20.03 11.07 11.75
CA LYS A 95 19.11 11.88 12.57
C LYS A 95 18.75 11.12 13.86
N PRO A 96 18.60 11.82 15.00
CA PRO A 96 18.28 11.21 16.29
C PRO A 96 16.97 10.40 16.29
N GLN A 97 16.05 10.74 15.37
CA GLN A 97 14.83 10.00 15.08
C GLN A 97 15.08 8.55 14.62
N TYR A 98 16.19 8.24 13.97
CA TYR A 98 16.49 6.89 13.48
C TYR A 98 17.59 6.17 14.29
N THR A 99 18.37 6.90 15.10
CA THR A 99 19.43 6.31 15.93
C THR A 99 18.96 5.90 17.32
N ASN A 100 17.93 6.56 17.88
CA ASN A 100 17.48 6.26 19.24
C ASN A 100 16.48 5.08 19.26
N PRO A 101 16.80 3.95 19.93
CA PRO A 101 15.88 2.81 20.03
C PRO A 101 14.61 3.14 20.82
N MET A 102 14.62 4.13 21.70
CA MET A 102 13.41 4.57 22.43
C MET A 102 12.38 5.28 21.53
N TYR A 103 12.73 5.55 20.27
CA TYR A 103 11.96 6.38 19.36
C TYR A 103 11.10 5.59 18.34
N PHE A 104 11.21 4.26 18.21
CA PHE A 104 10.36 3.34 17.39
C PHE A 104 9.33 3.99 16.41
N GLY A 105 9.77 4.82 15.46
CA GLY A 105 8.90 5.46 14.48
C GLY A 105 7.91 6.54 14.99
N HIS A 106 7.93 6.94 16.26
CA HIS A 106 7.08 8.01 16.77
C HIS A 106 7.73 9.38 16.58
N LYS A 107 7.09 10.30 15.82
CA LYS A 107 7.61 11.67 15.55
C LYS A 107 8.06 12.41 16.83
N ARG A 108 7.41 12.13 17.96
CA ARG A 108 7.78 12.62 19.30
C ARG A 108 7.77 11.43 20.27
N PRO A 109 8.67 11.41 21.27
CA PRO A 109 8.64 10.37 22.29
C PRO A 109 7.26 10.35 22.99
N PRO A 110 6.74 9.16 23.35
CA PRO A 110 5.49 9.06 24.09
C PRO A 110 5.51 9.91 25.36
N LYS A 111 4.41 10.62 25.62
CA LYS A 111 4.29 11.52 26.78
C LYS A 111 4.26 10.71 28.07
N LYS A 112 5.36 10.69 28.82
CA LYS A 112 5.40 10.19 30.20
C LYS A 112 4.64 11.16 31.11
N ARG A 113 3.60 10.68 31.81
CA ARG A 113 2.80 11.51 32.72
C ARG A 113 3.35 11.43 34.15
N PRO A 114 3.43 12.53 34.91
CA PRO A 114 3.77 12.48 36.32
C PRO A 114 2.66 11.76 37.11
N PRO A 115 2.94 11.26 38.32
CA PRO A 115 2.00 10.43 39.10
C PRO A 115 0.63 11.12 39.32
N GLY A 116 0.63 12.44 39.52
CA GLY A 116 -0.59 13.23 39.68
C GLY A 116 -1.48 13.32 38.42
N LYS A 117 -0.99 12.96 37.24
CA LYS A 117 -1.71 13.05 35.95
C LYS A 117 -1.91 11.70 35.25
N MET A 118 -1.48 10.61 35.89
CA MET A 118 -1.77 9.23 35.50
C MET A 118 -3.27 8.94 35.62
N LYS A 119 -3.80 8.02 34.83
CA LYS A 119 -5.23 7.68 34.85
C LYS A 119 -5.49 6.77 36.05
N TYR A 120 -6.50 7.09 36.85
CA TYR A 120 -6.91 6.20 37.93
C TYR A 120 -7.69 5.00 37.37
N CYS A 121 -7.23 3.79 37.67
CA CYS A 121 -7.94 2.57 37.31
C CYS A 121 -8.91 2.18 38.42
N LYS A 122 -10.21 2.16 38.14
CA LYS A 122 -11.26 1.80 39.11
C LYS A 122 -11.20 0.34 39.59
N VAL A 123 -10.58 -0.54 38.81
CA VAL A 123 -10.45 -1.98 39.14
C VAL A 123 -9.24 -2.22 40.04
N CYS A 124 -8.10 -1.59 39.71
CA CYS A 124 -6.83 -1.84 40.40
C CYS A 124 -6.61 -0.93 41.62
N GLY A 125 -7.40 0.14 41.78
CA GLY A 125 -7.25 1.09 42.88
C GLY A 125 -5.99 1.98 42.80
N MET A 126 -5.22 1.87 41.71
CA MET A 126 -3.95 2.58 41.48
C MET A 126 -4.00 3.42 40.20
N ARG A 127 -2.99 4.29 40.00
CA ARG A 127 -2.87 5.12 38.79
C ARG A 127 -1.93 4.48 37.77
N HIS A 128 -2.36 4.42 36.51
CA HIS A 128 -1.63 3.91 35.35
C HIS A 128 -1.19 5.04 34.39
#